data_AF-A0A241W3E2-F1
#
_entry.id   AF-A0A241W3E2-F1
#
_cell.length_a   1.000
_cell.length_b   1.000
_cell.length_c   1.000
_cell.angle_alpha   90.00
_cell.angle_beta   90.00
_cell.angle_gamma   90.00
#
_symmetry.space_group_name_H-M   'P 1'
#
loop_
_entity.id
_entity.type
_entity.pdbx_description
1 polymer ?
#
loop_
_entity_poly.entity_id
_entity_poly.type
_entity_poly.pdbx_seq_one_letter_code
_entity_poly.pdbx_strand_id
1 'polypeptide(L)'
;MNLSSIPVVKLPLIDVSTDPLDLLVAGLVLRMKQLSRTNPKFIELVHERQFRIQIGTDLGVARQIIVDHGHISTASGNSQPADFTLQFADSEQGVKTLIKGDASLFMAGMQDGSIKMEGDFGLLVWFNQAAKLIPPRLPKPVKEKIAVARKFIKSKTGR
;
A
#
# COMPACT_ATOMS: atom_id res chain seq x y z
N MET A 1 -11.21 10.68 -24.71
CA MET A 1 -9.75 10.39 -24.77
C MET A 1 -9.53 9.08 -24.03
N ASN A 2 -9.06 8.04 -24.71
CA ASN A 2 -8.75 6.74 -24.09
C ASN A 2 -7.50 6.89 -23.21
N LEU A 3 -7.65 6.83 -21.88
CA LEU A 3 -6.53 6.88 -20.93
C LEU A 3 -5.91 5.49 -20.65
N SER A 4 -6.34 4.45 -21.38
CA SER A 4 -6.02 3.04 -21.08
C SER A 4 -4.78 2.52 -21.82
N SER A 5 -3.65 3.21 -21.76
CA SER A 5 -2.39 2.71 -22.35
C SER A 5 -1.20 2.96 -21.44
N ILE A 6 -1.34 2.64 -20.16
CA ILE A 6 -0.19 2.56 -19.25
C ILE A 6 0.60 1.31 -19.64
N PRO A 7 1.89 1.43 -20.04
CA PRO A 7 2.69 0.27 -20.40
C PRO A 7 2.87 -0.61 -19.16
N VAL A 8 2.32 -1.82 -19.21
CA VAL A 8 2.54 -2.87 -18.20
C VAL A 8 3.87 -3.53 -18.51
N VAL A 9 4.91 -3.18 -17.76
CA VAL A 9 6.22 -3.81 -17.88
C VAL A 9 6.17 -5.11 -17.10
N LYS A 10 5.99 -6.23 -17.81
CA LYS A 10 6.02 -7.58 -17.22
C LYS A 10 7.43 -7.88 -16.72
N LEU A 11 7.72 -7.47 -15.49
CA LEU A 11 8.89 -7.94 -14.76
C LEU A 11 8.70 -9.46 -14.53
N PRO A 12 9.74 -10.29 -14.73
CA PRO A 12 9.63 -11.75 -14.81
C PRO A 12 9.12 -12.47 -13.54
N LEU A 13 8.71 -11.73 -12.50
CA LEU A 13 8.26 -12.28 -11.22
C LEU A 13 6.93 -11.67 -10.72
N ILE A 14 6.42 -10.57 -11.29
CA ILE A 14 5.23 -9.86 -10.80
C ILE A 14 4.62 -9.05 -11.96
N ASP A 15 3.33 -9.23 -12.25
CA ASP A 15 2.61 -8.46 -13.29
C ASP A 15 2.35 -7.04 -12.78
N VAL A 16 3.29 -6.12 -12.98
CA VAL A 16 3.27 -4.77 -12.37
C VAL A 16 3.25 -3.70 -13.45
N SER A 17 2.35 -2.73 -13.28
CA SER A 17 2.21 -1.55 -14.11
C SER A 17 3.26 -0.49 -13.75
N THR A 18 3.45 0.48 -14.65
CA THR A 18 4.27 1.68 -14.39
C THR A 18 3.53 2.74 -13.57
N ASP A 19 2.25 2.52 -13.27
CA ASP A 19 1.45 3.40 -12.42
C ASP A 19 2.02 3.49 -10.98
N PRO A 20 2.12 4.69 -10.39
CA PRO A 20 2.76 4.87 -9.09
C PRO A 20 1.99 4.21 -7.93
N LEU A 21 0.66 4.11 -8.00
CA LEU A 21 -0.11 3.40 -6.99
C LEU A 21 0.15 1.90 -7.10
N ASP A 22 0.16 1.36 -8.31
CA ASP A 22 0.42 -0.06 -8.54
C ASP A 22 1.82 -0.47 -8.04
N LEU A 23 2.83 0.34 -8.33
CA LEU A 23 4.20 0.16 -7.83
C LEU A 23 4.27 0.22 -6.31
N LEU A 24 3.56 1.15 -5.68
CA LEU A 24 3.51 1.28 -4.22
C LEU A 24 2.89 0.03 -3.59
N VAL A 25 1.75 -0.44 -4.11
CA VAL A 25 1.05 -1.62 -3.57
C VAL A 25 1.88 -2.89 -3.81
N ALA A 26 2.51 -3.04 -4.98
CA ALA A 26 3.43 -4.15 -5.24
C ALA A 26 4.62 -4.15 -4.26
N GLY A 27 5.23 -2.99 -4.01
CA GLY A 27 6.30 -2.82 -3.03
C GLY A 27 5.86 -3.16 -1.60
N LEU A 28 4.63 -2.77 -1.23
CA LEU A 28 4.02 -3.10 0.04
C LEU A 28 3.87 -4.63 0.21
N VAL A 29 3.37 -5.33 -0.81
CA VAL A 29 3.22 -6.79 -0.80
C VAL A 29 4.57 -7.47 -0.61
N LEU A 30 5.61 -7.04 -1.33
CA LEU A 30 6.96 -7.58 -1.18
C LEU A 30 7.47 -7.43 0.26
N ARG A 31 7.22 -6.26 0.87
CA ARG A 31 7.57 -6.01 2.27
C ARG A 31 6.78 -6.90 3.23
N MET A 32 5.48 -7.06 3.02
CA MET A 32 4.64 -7.94 3.84
C MET A 32 5.07 -9.41 3.72
N LYS A 33 5.40 -9.88 2.51
CA LYS A 33 5.93 -11.23 2.25
C LYS A 33 7.28 -11.47 2.94
N GLN A 34 8.14 -10.44 3.01
CA GLN A 34 9.37 -10.51 3.80
C GLN A 34 9.04 -10.60 5.30
N LEU A 35 8.12 -9.77 5.79
CA LEU A 35 7.76 -9.70 7.21
C LEU A 35 7.10 -10.99 7.70
N SER A 36 6.29 -11.66 6.87
CA SER A 36 5.68 -12.96 7.19
C SER A 36 6.69 -14.11 7.32
N ARG A 37 7.98 -13.84 7.10
CA ARG A 37 9.07 -14.80 7.32
C ARG A 37 10.11 -14.34 8.33
N THR A 38 10.14 -13.05 8.66
CA THR A 38 11.26 -12.43 9.40
C THR A 38 10.84 -11.70 10.66
N ASN A 39 9.55 -11.43 10.87
CA ASN A 39 9.04 -10.71 12.03
C ASN A 39 8.00 -11.54 12.79
N PRO A 40 8.32 -12.07 13.98
CA PRO A 40 7.40 -12.90 14.77
C PRO A 40 6.02 -12.26 14.99
N LYS A 41 5.98 -10.96 15.31
CA LYS A 41 4.71 -10.24 15.51
C LYS A 41 3.88 -10.16 14.24
N PHE A 42 4.54 -10.03 13.09
CA PHE A 42 3.84 -10.00 11.81
C PHE A 42 3.36 -11.40 11.42
N ILE A 43 4.16 -12.44 11.68
CA ILE A 43 3.78 -13.85 11.47
C ILE A 43 2.50 -14.17 12.24
N GLU A 44 2.46 -13.89 13.55
CA GLU A 44 1.26 -14.07 14.38
C GLU A 44 0.05 -13.28 13.85
N LEU A 45 0.28 -12.06 13.36
CA LEU A 45 -0.77 -11.19 12.83
C LEU A 45 -1.44 -11.74 11.56
N VAL A 46 -0.74 -12.57 10.77
CA VAL A 46 -1.26 -13.13 9.51
C VAL A 46 -1.54 -14.64 9.55
N HIS A 47 -1.10 -15.36 10.59
CA HIS A 47 -1.10 -16.84 10.64
C HIS A 47 -2.48 -17.47 10.48
N GLU A 48 -3.50 -16.95 11.16
CA GLU A 48 -4.88 -17.48 11.16
C GLU A 48 -5.84 -16.60 10.35
N ARG A 49 -5.33 -15.86 9.37
CA ARG A 49 -6.10 -14.89 8.60
C ARG A 49 -6.21 -15.32 7.15
N GLN A 50 -7.41 -15.18 6.60
CA GLN A 50 -7.67 -15.33 5.17
C GLN A 50 -8.55 -14.16 4.71
N PHE A 51 -8.01 -13.31 3.86
CA PHE A 51 -8.75 -12.20 3.27
C PHE A 51 -8.04 -11.61 2.05
N ARG A 52 -8.77 -10.84 1.27
CA ARG A 52 -8.33 -10.12 0.08
C ARG A 52 -8.68 -8.64 0.20
N ILE A 53 -7.66 -7.80 0.11
CA ILE A 53 -7.81 -6.35 0.05
C ILE A 53 -7.54 -5.89 -1.37
N GLN A 54 -8.40 -5.07 -1.94
CA GLN A 54 -8.17 -4.39 -3.21
C GLN A 54 -7.81 -2.93 -2.96
N ILE A 55 -6.78 -2.46 -3.66
CA ILE A 55 -6.44 -1.04 -3.74
C ILE A 55 -6.46 -0.65 -5.22
N GLY A 56 -7.25 0.36 -5.56
CA GLY A 56 -7.43 0.76 -6.95
C GLY A 56 -7.84 2.21 -7.13
N THR A 57 -8.08 2.59 -8.38
CA THR A 57 -8.48 3.93 -8.80
C THR A 57 -9.66 3.87 -9.77
N ASP A 58 -10.47 4.92 -9.82
CA ASP A 58 -11.55 5.07 -10.80
C ASP A 58 -11.01 5.16 -12.25
N LEU A 59 -9.70 5.39 -12.41
CA LEU A 59 -8.98 5.42 -13.69
C LEU A 59 -8.53 4.04 -14.20
N GLY A 60 -8.91 2.95 -13.51
CA GLY A 60 -8.71 1.58 -13.99
C GLY A 60 -7.49 0.84 -13.43
N VAL A 61 -6.70 1.47 -12.56
CA VAL A 61 -5.66 0.77 -11.78
C VAL A 61 -6.32 -0.03 -10.68
N ALA A 62 -5.93 -1.29 -10.51
CA ALA A 62 -6.33 -2.12 -9.37
C ALA A 62 -5.27 -3.17 -9.07
N ARG A 63 -4.98 -3.39 -7.78
CA ARG A 63 -4.15 -4.49 -7.28
C ARG A 63 -4.75 -5.06 -6.02
N GLN A 64 -4.74 -6.38 -5.95
CA GLN A 64 -5.20 -7.13 -4.80
C GLN A 64 -4.02 -7.64 -3.97
N ILE A 65 -4.13 -7.47 -2.65
CA ILE A 65 -3.27 -8.04 -1.63
C ILE A 65 -4.03 -9.23 -1.05
N ILE A 66 -3.42 -10.41 -1.09
CA ILE A 66 -4.04 -11.65 -0.65
C ILE A 66 -3.25 -12.17 0.55
N VAL A 67 -3.95 -12.34 1.66
CA VAL A 67 -3.43 -12.98 2.88
C VAL A 67 -4.16 -14.30 3.04
N ASP A 68 -3.41 -15.38 3.18
CA ASP A 68 -3.96 -16.72 3.31
C ASP A 68 -3.08 -17.55 4.24
N HIS A 69 -3.51 -17.70 5.49
CA HIS A 69 -2.85 -18.52 6.53
C HIS A 69 -1.33 -18.26 6.63
N GLY A 70 -0.94 -16.98 6.74
CA GLY A 70 0.47 -16.56 6.78
C GLY A 70 1.15 -16.37 5.43
N HIS A 71 0.54 -16.82 4.33
CA HIS A 71 1.03 -16.59 2.98
C HIS A 71 0.55 -15.24 2.45
N ILE A 72 1.47 -14.49 1.86
CA ILE A 72 1.21 -13.18 1.26
C ILE A 72 1.45 -13.27 -0.25
N SER A 73 0.44 -12.91 -1.04
CA SER A 73 0.53 -12.83 -2.49
C SER A 73 -0.20 -11.60 -3.04
N THR A 74 -0.11 -11.38 -4.35
CA THR A 74 -0.80 -10.29 -5.03
C THR A 74 -1.30 -10.72 -6.39
N ALA A 75 -2.41 -10.12 -6.81
CA ALA A 75 -2.95 -10.24 -8.15
C ALA A 75 -3.21 -8.84 -8.71
N SER A 76 -2.98 -8.66 -10.01
CA SER A 76 -3.26 -7.42 -10.71
C SER A 76 -4.71 -7.41 -11.20
N GLY A 77 -5.33 -6.24 -11.23
CA GLY A 77 -6.75 -6.08 -11.55
C GLY A 77 -7.66 -6.45 -10.37
N ASN A 78 -8.93 -6.70 -10.70
CA ASN A 78 -10.03 -6.94 -9.77
C ASN A 78 -10.84 -8.20 -10.13
N SER A 79 -10.18 -9.23 -10.67
CA SER A 79 -10.84 -10.41 -11.24
C SER A 79 -11.60 -11.27 -10.22
N GLN A 80 -11.27 -11.17 -8.93
CA GLN A 80 -11.95 -11.85 -7.84
C GLN A 80 -12.52 -10.84 -6.84
N PRO A 81 -13.66 -11.13 -6.18
CA PRO A 81 -14.21 -10.23 -5.17
C PRO A 81 -13.23 -10.06 -4.00
N ALA A 82 -13.06 -8.83 -3.55
CA ALA A 82 -12.25 -8.49 -2.38
C ALA A 82 -13.14 -8.35 -1.14
N ASP A 83 -12.63 -8.76 0.01
CA ASP A 83 -13.29 -8.60 1.31
C ASP A 83 -13.30 -7.14 1.75
N PHE A 84 -12.32 -6.36 1.30
CA PHE A 84 -12.28 -4.91 1.47
C PHE A 84 -11.67 -4.24 0.24
N THR A 85 -12.29 -3.15 -0.21
CA THR A 85 -11.82 -2.36 -1.34
C THR A 85 -11.57 -0.92 -0.91
N LEU A 86 -10.41 -0.41 -1.26
CA LEU A 86 -10.02 0.98 -1.14
C LEU A 86 -9.83 1.56 -2.54
N GLN A 87 -10.76 2.42 -2.93
CA GLN A 87 -10.87 2.94 -4.28
C GLN A 87 -10.62 4.46 -4.25
N PHE A 88 -9.62 4.92 -4.98
CA PHE A 88 -9.25 6.33 -5.08
C PHE A 88 -9.78 6.95 -6.38
N ALA A 89 -9.95 8.27 -6.42
CA ALA A 89 -10.24 8.97 -7.67
C ALA A 89 -9.07 8.82 -8.66
N ASP A 90 -7.84 8.94 -8.17
CA ASP A 90 -6.62 8.84 -8.97
C ASP A 90 -5.42 8.27 -8.17
N SER A 91 -4.37 7.89 -8.91
CA SER A 91 -3.17 7.26 -8.35
C SER A 91 -2.32 8.20 -7.50
N GLU A 92 -2.24 9.50 -7.83
CA GLU A 92 -1.43 10.46 -7.08
C GLU A 92 -2.00 10.66 -5.67
N GLN A 93 -3.30 10.83 -5.59
CA GLN A 93 -4.02 10.91 -4.33
C GLN A 93 -3.86 9.62 -3.52
N GLY A 94 -4.01 8.46 -4.16
CA GLY A 94 -3.83 7.16 -3.51
C GLY A 94 -2.45 7.01 -2.88
N VAL A 95 -1.39 7.29 -3.65
CA VAL A 95 -0.01 7.25 -3.19
C VAL A 95 0.23 8.20 -2.03
N LYS A 96 -0.20 9.47 -2.17
CA LYS A 96 -0.04 10.50 -1.13
C LYS A 96 -0.73 10.11 0.18
N THR A 97 -1.93 9.54 0.07
CA THR A 97 -2.75 9.13 1.23
C THR A 97 -2.12 7.92 1.94
N LEU A 98 -1.74 6.89 1.18
CA LEU A 98 -1.14 5.66 1.72
C LEU A 98 0.24 5.90 2.35
N ILE A 99 1.10 6.72 1.73
CA ILE A 99 2.43 7.02 2.27
C ILE A 99 2.34 7.81 3.57
N LYS A 100 1.41 8.76 3.66
CA LYS A 100 1.21 9.54 4.87
C LYS A 100 0.57 8.72 5.99
N GLY A 101 -0.34 7.79 5.65
CA GLY A 101 -1.04 6.97 6.64
C GLY A 101 -1.84 7.80 7.64
N ASP A 102 -2.30 9.00 7.22
CA ASP A 102 -2.99 9.96 8.09
C ASP A 102 -4.49 9.76 7.99
N ALA A 103 -5.12 9.42 9.13
CA ALA A 103 -6.55 9.20 9.24
C ALA A 103 -7.37 10.40 8.73
N SER A 104 -6.90 11.63 8.95
CA SER A 104 -7.60 12.84 8.49
C SER A 104 -7.68 12.92 6.96
N LEU A 105 -6.66 12.44 6.24
CA LEU A 105 -6.68 12.42 4.76
C LEU A 105 -7.66 11.38 4.21
N PHE A 106 -7.73 10.21 4.87
CA PHE A 106 -8.73 9.21 4.52
C PHE A 106 -10.15 9.72 4.77
N MET A 107 -10.41 10.33 5.94
CA MET A 107 -11.72 10.87 6.26
C MET A 107 -12.14 12.00 5.33
N ALA A 108 -11.23 12.93 5.02
CA ALA A 108 -11.49 14.02 4.08
C ALA A 108 -11.82 13.48 2.69
N GLY A 109 -11.04 12.53 2.18
CA GLY A 109 -11.30 11.92 0.88
C GLY A 109 -12.59 11.10 0.82
N MET A 110 -13.00 10.48 1.93
CA MET A 110 -14.32 9.84 2.00
C MET A 110 -15.46 10.87 2.01
N GLN A 111 -15.27 12.00 2.68
CA GLN A 111 -16.28 13.06 2.77
C GLN A 111 -16.48 13.78 1.43
N ASP A 112 -15.41 14.00 0.66
CA ASP A 112 -15.48 14.64 -0.67
C ASP A 112 -15.74 13.63 -1.81
N GLY A 113 -15.78 12.33 -1.52
CA GLY A 113 -16.08 11.25 -2.45
C GLY A 113 -14.92 10.78 -3.33
N SER A 114 -13.72 11.34 -3.13
CA SER A 114 -12.50 10.94 -3.84
C SER A 114 -11.90 9.63 -3.32
N ILE A 115 -12.30 9.17 -2.14
CA ILE A 115 -11.95 7.86 -1.59
C ILE A 115 -13.25 7.12 -1.27
N LYS A 116 -13.40 5.93 -1.85
CA LYS A 116 -14.50 5.01 -1.55
C LYS A 116 -13.93 3.80 -0.83
N MET A 117 -14.60 3.39 0.24
CA MET A 117 -14.26 2.19 1.00
C MET A 117 -15.46 1.28 1.06
N GLU A 118 -15.27 0.01 0.70
CA GLU A 118 -16.33 -0.99 0.63
C GLU A 118 -15.87 -2.31 1.25
N GLY A 119 -16.78 -3.05 1.88
CA GLY A 119 -16.51 -4.37 2.47
C GLY A 119 -16.31 -4.34 3.99
N ASP A 120 -15.45 -5.22 4.49
CA ASP A 120 -15.21 -5.42 5.93
C ASP A 120 -14.27 -4.35 6.51
N PHE A 121 -14.85 -3.35 7.16
CA PHE A 121 -14.11 -2.30 7.87
C PHE A 121 -13.26 -2.82 9.05
N GLY A 122 -13.50 -4.03 9.54
CA GLY A 122 -12.62 -4.70 10.50
C GLY A 122 -11.19 -4.88 9.97
N LEU A 123 -11.05 -5.02 8.64
CA LEU A 123 -9.75 -5.10 7.97
C LEU A 123 -8.97 -3.77 8.03
N LEU A 124 -9.62 -2.62 8.23
CA LEU A 124 -8.91 -1.35 8.47
C LEU A 124 -8.21 -1.34 9.82
N VAL A 125 -8.85 -1.88 10.86
CA VAL A 125 -8.24 -1.99 12.19
C VAL A 125 -7.03 -2.91 12.12
N TRP A 126 -7.16 -4.05 11.44
CA TRP A 126 -6.05 -4.96 11.18
C TRP A 126 -4.93 -4.27 10.37
N PHE A 127 -5.27 -3.55 9.30
CA PHE A 127 -4.31 -2.86 8.45
C PHE A 127 -3.52 -1.81 9.23
N ASN A 128 -4.16 -1.07 10.14
CA ASN A 128 -3.48 -0.13 11.03
C ASN A 128 -2.48 -0.80 11.98
N GLN A 129 -2.73 -2.05 12.40
CA GLN A 129 -1.75 -2.82 13.18
C GLN A 129 -0.58 -3.28 12.31
N ALA A 130 -0.87 -3.80 11.10
CA ALA A 130 0.13 -4.22 10.13
C ALA A 130 1.02 -3.04 9.69
N ALA A 131 0.43 -1.87 9.43
CA ALA A 131 1.11 -0.64 8.99
C ALA A 131 2.19 -0.17 9.98
N LYS A 132 2.06 -0.46 11.28
CA LYS A 132 3.09 -0.14 12.28
C LYS A 132 4.34 -1.02 12.15
N LEU A 133 4.23 -2.19 11.52
CA LEU A 133 5.31 -3.17 11.35
C LEU A 133 5.97 -3.07 9.96
N ILE A 134 5.29 -2.48 9.00
CA ILE A 134 5.74 -2.32 7.61
C ILE A 134 7.00 -1.45 7.48
N PRO A 135 7.09 -0.25 8.10
CA PRO A 135 8.27 0.60 8.01
C PRO A 135 9.55 -0.16 8.41
N PRO A 136 10.62 -0.06 7.61
CA PRO A 136 11.86 -0.75 7.92
C PRO A 136 12.43 -0.21 9.24
N ARG A 137 12.89 -1.13 10.10
CA ARG A 137 13.72 -0.75 11.26
C ARG A 137 15.06 -0.28 10.73
N LEU A 138 15.19 1.03 10.52
CA LEU A 138 16.44 1.62 10.07
C LEU A 138 17.53 1.42 11.15
N PRO A 139 18.71 0.88 10.79
CA PRO A 139 19.86 0.84 11.69
C PRO A 139 20.20 2.25 12.18
N LYS A 140 20.68 2.38 13.43
CA LYS A 140 21.12 3.66 14.02
C LYS A 140 21.97 4.52 13.06
N PRO A 141 23.02 3.98 12.38
CA PRO A 141 23.85 4.79 11.49
C PRO A 141 23.11 5.33 10.25
N VAL A 142 22.09 4.61 9.76
CA VAL A 142 21.28 5.06 8.61
C VAL A 142 20.27 6.12 9.04
N LYS A 143 19.70 5.99 10.24
CA LYS A 143 18.80 7.00 10.82
C LYS A 143 19.49 8.35 10.98
N GLU A 144 20.73 8.34 11.47
CA GLU A 144 21.54 9.56 11.62
C GLU A 144 21.82 10.22 10.27
N LYS A 145 22.24 9.45 9.25
CA LYS A 145 22.47 9.98 7.90
C LYS A 145 21.21 10.54 7.25
N ILE A 146 20.05 9.90 7.43
CA ILE A 146 18.77 10.41 6.94
C ILE A 146 18.36 11.69 7.68
N ALA A 147 18.60 11.79 8.99
CA ALA A 147 18.32 13.00 9.77
C ALA A 147 19.19 14.18 9.31
N VAL A 148 20.47 13.93 9.03
CA VAL A 148 21.40 14.92 8.48
C VAL A 148 20.96 15.34 7.07
N ALA A 149 20.63 14.39 6.19
CA ALA A 149 20.15 14.67 4.84
C ALA A 149 18.83 15.47 4.85
N ARG A 150 17.87 15.11 5.71
CA ARG A 150 16.63 15.90 5.89
C ARG A 150 16.90 17.32 6.38
N LYS A 151 17.80 17.50 7.35
CA LYS A 151 18.21 18.84 7.82
C LYS A 151 18.87 19.64 6.71
N PHE A 152 19.73 19.01 5.91
CA PHE A 152 20.40 19.65 4.79
C PHE A 152 19.41 20.07 3.69
N ILE A 153 18.50 19.18 3.30
CA ILE A 153 17.43 19.49 2.34
C ILE A 153 16.53 20.61 2.87
N LYS A 154 16.10 20.54 4.14
CA LYS A 154 15.32 21.63 4.77
C LYS A 154 16.07 22.97 4.73
N SER A 155 17.37 22.98 5.00
CA SER A 155 18.19 24.20 4.95
C SER A 155 18.35 24.78 3.55
N LYS A 156 18.36 23.94 2.50
CA LYS A 156 18.48 24.39 1.10
C LYS A 156 17.15 24.70 0.41
N THR A 157 16.04 24.13 0.89
CA THR A 157 14.75 24.18 0.19
C THR A 157 13.72 25.07 0.91
N GLY A 158 14.04 25.61 2.10
CA GLY A 158 13.18 26.55 2.84
C GLY A 158 11.84 25.97 3.32
N ARG A 159 11.65 24.65 3.22
CA ARG A 159 10.49 23.89 3.72
C ARG A 159 10.95 22.86 4.75
#